data_AF-A0A951E4R8-F1
#
_entry.id   AF-A0A951E4R8-F1
#
_cell.length_a   1.000
_cell.length_b   1.000
_cell.length_c   1.000
_cell.angle_alpha   90.00
_cell.angle_beta   90.00
_cell.angle_gamma   90.00
#
_symmetry.space_group_name_H-M   'P 1'
#
loop_
_entity.id
_entity.type
_entity.pdbx_description
1 polymer ?
#
loop_
_entity_poly.entity_id
_entity_poly.type
_entity_poly.pdbx_seq_one_letter_code
_entity_poly.pdbx_strand_id
1 'polypeptide(L)'
;TLSQLIALHIISAKAPMTLLSLSQALGTRPPATCAMVDRLARAGLVCRTPDPEDLRRVVLAVTHTTTQMIGKIDPDTAHRLQSVLTTMGSAAQRVLAEVLKDTARRLAR
;
A
#
# COMPACT_ATOMS: atom_id res chain seq x y z
N THR A 1 -7.19 7.10 6.34
CA THR A 1 -6.63 6.40 7.53
C THR A 1 -5.23 5.87 7.22
N LEU A 2 -4.43 5.47 8.22
CA LEU A 2 -3.05 5.00 8.01
C LEU A 2 -2.96 3.75 7.10
N SER A 3 -3.88 2.80 7.25
CA SER A 3 -3.95 1.59 6.40
C SER A 3 -4.21 1.92 4.93
N GLN A 4 -5.07 2.89 4.66
CA GLN A 4 -5.30 3.41 3.30
C GLN A 4 -4.05 4.08 2.73
N LEU A 5 -3.34 4.88 3.53
CA LEU A 5 -2.10 5.54 3.10
C LEU A 5 -1.01 4.52 2.75
N ILE A 6 -0.83 3.48 3.58
CA ILE A 6 0.09 2.38 3.31
C ILE A 6 -0.31 1.62 2.03
N ALA A 7 -1.60 1.32 1.86
CA ALA A 7 -2.09 0.65 0.65
C ALA A 7 -1.80 1.48 -0.60
N LEU A 8 -2.06 2.79 -0.57
CA LEU A 8 -1.76 3.70 -1.67
C LEU A 8 -0.26 3.76 -1.98
N HIS A 9 0.60 3.78 -0.97
CA HIS A 9 2.05 3.77 -1.15
C HIS A 9 2.54 2.45 -1.79
N ILE A 10 2.02 1.30 -1.33
CA ILE A 10 2.35 -0.01 -1.91
C ILE A 10 1.91 -0.10 -3.36
N ILE A 11 0.67 0.32 -3.67
CA ILE A 11 0.16 0.32 -5.06
C ILE A 11 1.02 1.26 -5.91
N SER A 12 1.34 2.47 -5.43
CA SER A 12 2.18 3.42 -6.19
C SER A 12 3.58 2.88 -6.47
N ALA A 13 4.17 2.11 -5.56
CA ALA A 13 5.53 1.59 -5.70
C ALA A 13 5.62 0.29 -6.52
N LYS A 14 4.54 -0.50 -6.58
CA LYS A 14 4.55 -1.86 -7.15
C LYS A 14 3.50 -2.09 -8.24
N ALA A 15 2.79 -1.06 -8.68
CA ALA A 15 1.84 -1.18 -9.78
C ALA A 15 2.56 -1.56 -11.09
N PRO A 16 1.89 -2.33 -11.99
CA PRO A 16 0.56 -2.92 -11.81
C PRO A 16 0.59 -4.13 -10.85
N MET A 17 -0.38 -4.23 -9.93
CA MET A 17 -0.46 -5.35 -8.98
C MET A 17 -1.88 -5.87 -8.74
N THR A 18 -2.02 -7.14 -8.37
CA THR A 18 -3.35 -7.74 -8.12
C THR A 18 -3.86 -7.45 -6.70
N LEU A 19 -5.18 -7.61 -6.51
CA LEU A 19 -5.81 -7.50 -5.20
C LEU A 19 -5.28 -8.55 -4.19
N LEU A 20 -4.94 -9.75 -4.68
CA LEU A 20 -4.35 -10.80 -3.87
C LEU A 20 -2.96 -10.38 -3.38
N SER A 21 -2.11 -9.89 -4.28
CA SER A 21 -0.77 -9.39 -3.93
C SER A 21 -0.85 -8.24 -2.92
N LEU A 22 -1.83 -7.35 -3.04
CA LEU A 22 -2.05 -6.27 -2.09
C LEU A 22 -2.49 -6.80 -0.72
N SER A 23 -3.41 -7.77 -0.69
CA SER A 23 -3.86 -8.39 0.56
C SER A 23 -2.72 -9.08 1.31
N GLN A 24 -1.82 -9.76 0.59
CA GLN A 24 -0.63 -10.38 1.14
C GLN A 24 0.35 -9.34 1.68
N ALA A 25 0.60 -8.26 0.92
CA ALA A 25 1.50 -7.18 1.32
C ALA A 25 1.00 -6.45 2.58
N LEU A 26 -0.32 -6.31 2.73
CA LEU A 26 -0.95 -5.69 3.91
C LEU A 26 -1.18 -6.68 5.07
N GLY A 27 -1.02 -7.98 4.84
CA GLY A 27 -1.41 -9.04 5.77
C GLY A 27 -2.92 -9.15 6.01
N THR A 28 -3.76 -8.53 5.18
CA THR A 28 -5.21 -8.45 5.38
C THR A 28 -5.95 -9.55 4.62
N ARG A 29 -7.15 -9.90 5.07
CA ARG A 29 -8.00 -10.85 4.35
C ARG A 29 -8.41 -10.27 2.99
N PRO A 30 -8.52 -11.07 1.92
CA PRO A 30 -8.91 -10.57 0.60
C PRO A 30 -10.23 -9.77 0.59
N PRO A 31 -11.31 -10.16 1.31
CA PRO A 31 -12.54 -9.36 1.34
C PRO A 31 -12.38 -7.97 1.98
N ALA A 32 -11.59 -7.86 3.06
CA ALA A 32 -11.34 -6.57 3.72
C ALA A 32 -10.50 -5.64 2.84
N THR A 33 -9.50 -6.22 2.16
CA THR A 33 -8.68 -5.52 1.16
C THR A 33 -9.54 -5.04 0.00
N CYS A 34 -10.46 -5.88 -0.49
CA CYS A 34 -11.41 -5.53 -1.54
C CYS A 34 -12.25 -4.32 -1.14
N ALA A 35 -12.91 -4.36 0.01
CA ALA A 35 -13.74 -3.27 0.51
C ALA A 35 -12.94 -1.96 0.75
N MET A 36 -11.67 -2.07 1.16
CA MET A 36 -10.79 -0.91 1.25
C MET A 36 -10.46 -0.33 -0.13
N VAL A 37 -10.06 -1.17 -1.08
CA VAL A 37 -9.77 -0.73 -2.46
C VAL A 37 -11.02 -0.18 -3.14
N ASP A 38 -12.21 -0.73 -2.89
CA ASP A 38 -13.48 -0.19 -3.41
C ASP A 38 -13.74 1.23 -2.90
N ARG A 39 -13.43 1.50 -1.63
CA ARG A 39 -13.52 2.86 -1.07
C ARG A 39 -12.51 3.80 -1.71
N LEU A 40 -11.27 3.35 -1.89
CA LEU A 40 -10.22 4.15 -2.54
C LEU A 40 -10.55 4.42 -4.02
N ALA A 41 -11.13 3.46 -4.73
CA ALA A 41 -11.56 3.60 -6.11
C ALA A 41 -12.74 4.57 -6.23
N ARG A 42 -13.75 4.46 -5.35
CA ARG A 42 -14.87 5.42 -5.29
C ARG A 42 -14.41 6.85 -4.97
N ALA A 43 -13.35 6.99 -4.19
CA ALA A 43 -12.72 8.29 -3.92
C ALA A 43 -11.84 8.80 -5.06
N GLY A 44 -11.73 8.09 -6.19
CA GLY A 44 -10.88 8.47 -7.32
C GLY A 44 -9.38 8.34 -7.04
N LEU A 45 -9.00 7.57 -6.01
CA LEU A 45 -7.60 7.48 -5.58
C LEU A 45 -6.85 6.30 -6.23
N VAL A 46 -7.56 5.23 -6.57
CA VAL A 46 -7.04 4.01 -7.20
C VAL A 46 -7.90 3.71 -8.42
N CYS A 47 -7.29 3.24 -9.51
CA CYS A 47 -7.98 2.67 -10.66
C CYS A 47 -7.81 1.14 -10.68
N ARG A 48 -8.84 0.49 -11.22
CA ARG A 48 -8.87 -0.95 -11.52
C ARG A 48 -8.93 -1.10 -13.02
N THR A 49 -7.96 -1.79 -13.59
CA THR A 49 -7.95 -2.08 -15.02
C THR A 49 -7.81 -3.58 -15.23
N PRO A 50 -8.40 -4.14 -16.30
CA PRO A 50 -8.04 -5.48 -16.75
C PRO A 50 -6.52 -5.58 -16.91
N ASP A 51 -5.96 -6.73 -16.53
CA ASP A 51 -4.56 -7.02 -16.80
C ASP A 51 -4.37 -7.16 -18.33
N PRO A 52 -3.46 -6.40 -18.95
CA PRO A 52 -3.22 -6.49 -20.39
C PRO A 52 -2.76 -7.87 -20.84
N GLU A 53 -2.15 -8.66 -19.95
CA GLU A 53 -1.67 -10.02 -20.25
C GLU A 53 -2.74 -11.10 -20.02
N ASP A 54 -3.71 -10.84 -19.14
CA ASP A 54 -4.82 -11.76 -18.83
C ASP A 54 -6.07 -10.96 -18.43
N LEU A 55 -6.96 -10.71 -19.39
CA LEU A 55 -8.20 -9.94 -19.18
C LEU A 55 -9.13 -10.50 -18.08
N ARG A 56 -8.90 -11.73 -17.60
CA ARG A 56 -9.63 -12.31 -16.46
C ARG A 56 -9.15 -11.78 -15.12
N ARG A 57 -8.00 -11.09 -15.09
CA ARG A 57 -7.40 -10.50 -13.88
C ARG A 57 -7.62 -9.00 -13.87
N VAL A 58 -7.70 -8.46 -12.66
CA VAL A 58 -7.78 -7.02 -12.40
C VAL A 58 -6.53 -6.59 -11.66
N VAL A 59 -5.84 -5.60 -12.23
CA VAL A 59 -4.70 -4.94 -11.61
C VAL A 59 -5.09 -3.57 -11.07
N LEU A 60 -4.35 -3.17 -10.04
CA LEU A 60 -4.53 -1.92 -9.30
C LEU A 60 -3.39 -0.97 -9.67
N ALA A 61 -3.74 0.28 -9.90
CA ALA A 61 -2.80 1.39 -10.00
C ALA A 61 -3.35 2.63 -9.28
N VAL A 62 -2.49 3.53 -8.82
CA VAL A 62 -2.93 4.82 -8.27
C VAL A 62 -3.29 5.78 -9.40
N THR A 63 -4.24 6.69 -9.16
CA THR A 63 -4.56 7.74 -10.13
C THR A 63 -3.47 8.81 -10.18
N HIS A 64 -3.45 9.62 -11.24
CA HIS A 64 -2.48 10.72 -11.35
C HIS A 64 -2.61 11.71 -10.17
N THR A 65 -3.83 12.05 -9.77
CA THR A 65 -4.13 12.91 -8.62
C THR A 65 -3.53 12.36 -7.33
N THR A 66 -3.66 11.06 -7.11
CA THR A 66 -3.06 10.37 -5.96
C THR A 66 -1.54 10.36 -6.03
N THR A 67 -0.96 10.18 -7.22
CA THR A 67 0.49 10.23 -7.42
C THR A 67 1.04 11.61 -7.05
N GLN A 68 0.35 12.69 -7.40
CA GLN A 68 0.71 14.04 -6.98
C GLN A 68 0.54 14.28 -5.48
N MET A 69 -0.49 13.70 -4.86
CA MET A 69 -0.69 13.77 -3.40
C MET A 69 0.37 12.98 -2.62
N ILE A 70 0.73 11.77 -3.08
CA ILE A 70 1.75 10.92 -2.46
C ILE A 70 3.15 11.43 -2.77
N GLY A 71 3.40 12.01 -3.95
CA GLY A 71 4.67 12.66 -4.28
C GLY A 71 4.99 13.85 -3.39
N LYS A 72 3.98 14.42 -2.71
CA LYS A 72 4.16 15.41 -1.63
C LYS A 72 4.47 14.79 -0.26
N ILE A 73 4.31 13.47 -0.10
CA ILE A 73 4.96 12.68 0.97
C ILE A 73 6.41 12.50 0.53
N ASP A 74 7.10 13.61 0.72
CA ASP A 74 8.45 14.00 0.38
C ASP A 74 9.50 12.87 0.28
N PRO A 75 10.38 12.83 -0.75
CA PRO A 75 11.63 12.08 -0.69
C PRO A 75 12.41 12.32 0.61
N ASP A 76 12.29 13.48 1.26
CA ASP A 76 12.86 13.69 2.60
C ASP A 76 12.26 12.79 3.66
N THR A 77 10.97 12.46 3.57
CA THR A 77 10.33 11.54 4.52
C THR A 77 10.87 10.13 4.33
N ALA A 78 11.05 9.70 3.08
CA ALA A 78 11.69 8.42 2.77
C ALA A 78 13.15 8.41 3.24
N HIS A 79 13.91 9.48 3.02
CA HIS A 79 15.29 9.62 3.49
C HIS A 79 15.39 9.65 5.02
N ARG A 80 14.47 10.35 5.71
CA ARG A 80 14.41 10.38 7.18
C ARG A 80 14.04 9.00 7.75
N LEU A 81 13.06 8.32 7.17
CA LEU A 81 12.72 6.94 7.54
C LEU A 81 13.90 6.00 7.29
N GLN A 82 14.55 6.09 6.13
CA GLN A 82 15.71 5.28 5.81
C GLN A 82 16.85 5.56 6.80
N SER A 83 17.13 6.82 7.12
CA SER A 83 18.13 7.21 8.12
C SER A 83 17.83 6.58 9.48
N VAL A 84 16.61 6.77 10.00
CA VAL A 84 16.18 6.19 11.27
C VAL A 84 16.31 4.67 11.25
N LEU A 85 15.82 4.01 10.20
CA LEU A 85 15.91 2.56 10.04
C LEU A 85 17.37 2.11 10.00
N THR A 86 18.27 2.78 9.28
CA THR A 86 19.70 2.40 9.23
C THR A 86 20.42 2.54 10.56
N THR A 87 19.99 3.46 11.43
CA THR A 87 20.45 3.53 12.83
C THR A 87 19.90 2.40 13.70
N MET A 88 18.79 1.78 13.31
CA MET A 88 18.23 0.63 14.03
C MET A 88 18.96 -0.65 13.60
N GLY A 89 19.43 -1.43 14.57
CA GLY A 89 19.95 -2.77 14.30
C GLY A 89 18.91 -3.67 13.62
N SER A 90 19.36 -4.65 12.84
CA SER A 90 18.50 -5.52 12.02
C SER A 90 17.43 -6.31 12.80
N ALA A 91 17.63 -6.53 14.10
CA ALA A 91 16.62 -7.12 14.99
C ALA A 91 15.48 -6.13 15.30
N ALA A 92 15.81 -4.87 15.61
CA ALA A 92 14.83 -3.83 15.89
C ALA A 92 14.00 -3.47 14.65
N GLN A 93 14.63 -3.42 13.47
CA GLN A 93 13.92 -3.25 12.21
C GLN A 93 12.89 -4.37 11.96
N ARG A 94 13.26 -5.63 12.24
CA ARG A 94 12.34 -6.77 12.11
C ARG A 94 11.15 -6.65 13.05
N VAL A 95 11.37 -6.30 14.31
CA VAL A 95 10.29 -6.09 15.29
C VAL A 95 9.38 -4.94 14.86
N LEU A 96 9.95 -3.81 14.43
CA LEU A 96 9.17 -2.67 13.95
C LEU A 96 8.34 -3.04 12.72
N ALA A 97 8.91 -3.79 11.76
CA ALA A 97 8.18 -4.26 10.60
C ALA A 97 7.00 -5.17 10.99
N GLU A 98 7.19 -6.07 11.96
CA GLU A 98 6.11 -6.93 12.46
C GLU A 98 5.02 -6.15 13.20
N VAL A 99 5.39 -5.16 14.03
CA VAL A 99 4.43 -4.27 14.70
C VAL A 99 3.64 -3.45 13.70
N LEU A 100 4.29 -2.87 12.68
CA LEU A 100 3.62 -2.10 11.64
C LEU A 100 2.66 -2.97 10.82
N LYS A 101 3.07 -4.20 10.46
CA LYS A 101 2.18 -5.18 9.80
C LYS A 101 1.00 -5.56 10.68
N ASP A 102 1.20 -5.80 11.97
CA ASP A 102 0.11 -6.16 12.89
C ASP A 102 -0.86 -4.99 13.09
N THR A 103 -0.33 -3.77 13.22
CA THR A 103 -1.12 -2.54 13.33
C THR A 103 -1.93 -2.28 12.06
N ALA A 104 -1.33 -2.46 10.89
CA ALA A 104 -2.03 -2.37 9.60
C ALA A 104 -3.16 -3.41 9.48
N ARG A 105 -2.90 -4.65 9.93
CA ARG A 105 -3.90 -5.73 9.98
C ARG A 105 -5.07 -5.41 10.92
N ARG A 106 -4.81 -4.81 12.08
CA ARG A 106 -5.84 -4.43 13.07
C ARG A 106 -6.69 -3.26 12.59
N LEU A 107 -6.08 -2.25 11.95
CA LEU A 107 -6.77 -1.08 11.40
C LEU A 107 -7.58 -1.37 10.13
N ALA A 108 -7.41 -2.54 9.52
CA ALA A 108 -8.19 -2.99 8.37
C ALA A 108 -9.40 -3.87 8.76
N ARG A 109 -9.64 -4.08 10.06
CA ARG A 109 -10.86 -4.71 10.59
C ARG A 109 -12.00 -3.72 10.68
#